data_AF-A0A7S0GV52-F1
#
_entry.id   AF-A0A7S0GV52-F1
#
_cell.length_a   1.000
_cell.length_b   1.000
_cell.length_c   1.000
_cell.angle_alpha   90.00
_cell.angle_beta   90.00
_cell.angle_gamma   90.00
#
_symmetry.space_group_name_H-M   'P 1'
#
loop_
_entity.id
_entity.type
_entity.pdbx_description
1 polymer ?
#
loop_
_entity_poly.entity_id
_entity_poly.type
_entity_poly.pdbx_seq_one_letter_code
_entity_poly.pdbx_strand_id
1 'polypeptide(L)'
;QRFVQESEEVIGIETSIIGPEKLYRASGHLEHFVDPMVVTPNGERFRADQVVFLEVYNLDGDSIGYVSALDSDNVEEELRNLALKFVKKQKQDPNPSLLSPNKLDFRYLTNATNEERVLIPRPGELKPAKFSQIRNFNLMFSTNI
;
A
#
# COMPACT_ATOMS: atom_id res chain seq x y z
N GLN A 1 32.69 8.37 10.65
CA GLN A 1 32.86 8.72 12.08
C GLN A 1 32.59 10.22 12.32
N ARG A 2 31.60 10.83 11.63
CA ARG A 2 31.61 12.28 11.40
C ARG A 2 30.77 13.16 12.35
N PHE A 3 29.93 12.57 13.21
CA PHE A 3 28.98 13.35 14.03
C PHE A 3 29.48 13.52 15.47
N VAL A 4 29.49 12.46 16.27
CA VAL A 4 29.80 12.54 17.71
C VAL A 4 31.30 12.78 17.99
N GLN A 5 32.20 12.33 17.11
CA GLN A 5 33.66 12.46 17.33
C GLN A 5 34.22 13.81 16.85
N GLU A 6 33.53 14.50 15.95
CA GLU A 6 34.01 15.75 15.31
C GLU A 6 33.31 17.02 15.82
N SER A 7 32.20 16.89 16.55
CA SER A 7 31.47 18.03 17.13
C SER A 7 31.43 17.95 18.65
N GLU A 8 31.97 18.97 19.32
CA GLU A 8 31.93 19.10 20.79
C GLU A 8 30.51 19.40 21.32
N GLU A 9 29.57 19.78 20.45
CA GLU A 9 28.18 20.08 20.82
C GLU A 9 27.28 18.83 20.87
N VAL A 10 27.77 17.69 20.39
CA VAL A 10 26.99 16.44 20.31
C VAL A 10 27.44 15.47 21.40
N ILE A 11 26.55 15.20 22.36
CA ILE A 11 26.80 14.25 23.45
C ILE A 11 26.17 12.90 23.11
N GLY A 12 26.99 11.85 23.12
CA GLY A 12 26.50 10.47 23.00
C GLY A 12 25.81 10.01 24.28
N ILE A 13 24.59 9.49 24.16
CA ILE A 13 23.81 8.94 25.28
C ILE A 13 23.30 7.56 24.85
N GLU A 14 23.27 6.62 25.80
CA GLU A 14 22.66 5.30 25.62
C GLU A 14 21.38 5.21 26.47
N THR A 15 20.30 4.67 25.88
CA THR A 15 19.00 4.53 26.54
C THR A 15 18.43 3.14 26.33
N SER A 16 17.60 2.67 27.26
CA SER A 16 16.89 1.38 27.13
C SER A 16 15.94 1.37 25.93
N ILE A 17 15.87 0.23 25.22
CA ILE A 17 14.90 -0.02 24.15
C ILE A 17 13.49 -0.22 24.72
N ILE A 18 13.40 -0.87 25.89
CA ILE A 18 12.13 -1.12 26.57
C ILE A 18 11.84 0.05 27.51
N GLY A 19 10.72 0.73 27.29
CA GLY A 19 10.27 1.88 28.07
C GLY A 19 8.87 1.71 28.65
N PRO A 20 8.50 2.48 29.69
CA PRO A 20 7.16 2.44 30.28
C PRO A 20 6.12 3.06 29.34
N GLU A 21 4.91 2.49 29.30
CA GLU A 21 3.80 2.96 28.44
C GLU A 21 3.52 4.47 28.57
N LYS A 22 3.61 5.00 29.80
CA LYS A 22 3.38 6.43 30.09
C LYS A 22 4.29 7.35 29.27
N LEU A 23 5.52 6.93 28.97
CA LEU A 23 6.47 7.69 28.15
C LEU A 23 5.95 7.85 26.72
N TYR A 24 5.52 6.74 26.10
CA TYR A 24 4.99 6.73 24.73
C TYR A 24 3.62 7.40 24.60
N ARG A 25 2.83 7.36 25.68
CA ARG A 25 1.59 8.14 25.77
C ARG A 25 1.87 9.63 25.81
N ALA A 26 2.80 10.07 26.68
CA ALA A 26 3.16 11.47 26.81
C ALA A 26 3.80 12.04 25.54
N SER A 27 4.56 11.22 24.79
CA SER A 27 5.12 11.60 23.50
C SER A 27 4.12 11.49 22.32
N GLY A 28 2.88 11.08 22.57
CA GLY A 28 1.83 10.95 21.55
C GLY A 28 2.00 9.77 20.59
N HIS A 29 3.00 8.91 20.77
CA HIS A 29 3.27 7.78 19.87
C HIS A 29 2.13 6.75 19.89
N LEU A 30 1.44 6.57 21.02
CA LEU A 30 0.31 5.64 21.10
C LEU A 30 -0.86 6.02 20.17
N GLU A 31 -1.01 7.30 19.84
CA GLU A 31 -2.12 7.81 19.04
C GLU A 31 -1.73 8.08 17.59
N HIS A 32 -0.50 8.57 17.36
CA HIS A 32 -0.07 9.08 16.04
C HIS A 32 0.88 8.14 15.30
N PHE A 33 1.50 7.16 15.98
CA PHE A 33 2.42 6.21 15.33
C PHE A 33 1.64 5.06 14.70
N VAL A 34 0.83 5.40 13.70
CA VAL A 34 -0.14 4.51 13.06
C VAL A 34 0.00 4.53 11.54
N ASP A 35 -0.18 3.37 10.91
CA ASP A 35 -0.28 3.25 9.45
C ASP A 35 -1.71 2.85 9.04
N PRO A 36 -2.21 3.31 7.87
CA PRO A 36 -3.48 2.87 7.32
C PRO A 36 -3.36 1.43 6.81
N MET A 37 -4.13 0.50 7.37
CA MET A 37 -4.07 -0.91 7.04
C MET A 37 -5.42 -1.44 6.54
N VAL A 38 -5.36 -2.40 5.62
CA VAL A 38 -6.52 -3.16 5.08
C VAL A 38 -6.32 -4.65 5.30
N VAL A 39 -7.42 -5.39 5.42
CA VAL A 39 -7.39 -6.84 5.66
C VAL A 39 -8.23 -7.55 4.60
N THR A 40 -7.71 -8.64 4.02
CA THR A 40 -8.47 -9.50 3.11
C THR A 40 -9.27 -10.54 3.90
N PRO A 41 -10.31 -11.18 3.32
CA PRO A 41 -11.05 -12.25 3.99
C PRO A 41 -10.20 -13.44 4.42
N ASN A 42 -9.02 -13.63 3.81
CA ASN A 42 -8.07 -14.69 4.20
C ASN A 42 -7.21 -14.30 5.41
N GLY A 43 -7.39 -13.10 5.96
CA GLY A 43 -6.64 -12.59 7.11
C GLY A 43 -5.31 -11.92 6.76
N GLU A 44 -4.95 -11.84 5.48
CA GLU A 44 -3.75 -11.12 5.04
C GLU A 44 -3.93 -9.62 5.23
N ARG A 45 -2.86 -8.95 5.64
CA ARG A 45 -2.86 -7.52 5.98
C ARG A 45 -1.96 -6.78 5.02
N PHE A 46 -2.46 -5.67 4.47
CA PHE A 46 -1.73 -4.83 3.56
C PHE A 46 -1.77 -3.39 4.04
N ARG A 47 -0.66 -2.68 3.86
CA ARG A 47 -0.56 -1.23 4.05
C ARG A 47 -1.27 -0.53 2.90
N ALA A 48 -2.29 0.27 3.20
CA ALA A 48 -3.13 0.91 2.19
C ALA A 48 -2.36 1.93 1.35
N ASP A 49 -1.36 2.56 1.96
CA ASP A 49 -0.45 3.52 1.36
C ASP A 49 0.60 2.88 0.44
N GLN A 50 0.77 1.56 0.50
CA GLN A 50 1.72 0.81 -0.33
C GLN A 50 1.04 -0.04 -1.41
N VAL A 51 -0.29 -0.05 -1.46
CA VAL A 51 -1.03 -0.78 -2.50
C VAL A 51 -1.52 0.22 -3.53
N VAL A 52 -1.05 0.05 -4.76
CA VAL A 52 -1.49 0.83 -5.92
C VAL A 52 -2.42 -0.01 -6.77
N PHE A 53 -3.45 0.62 -7.32
CA PHE A 53 -4.39 -0.02 -8.22
C PHE A 53 -4.60 0.80 -9.49
N LEU A 54 -4.97 0.09 -10.55
CA LEU A 54 -5.26 0.61 -11.86
C LEU A 54 -6.58 0.04 -12.34
N GLU A 55 -7.45 0.89 -12.85
CA GLU A 55 -8.67 0.49 -13.53
C GLU A 55 -8.36 0.14 -15.00
N VAL A 56 -8.87 -0.99 -15.47
CA VAL A 56 -8.64 -1.50 -16.82
C VAL A 56 -9.94 -1.36 -17.62
N TYR A 57 -9.88 -0.66 -18.74
CA TYR A 57 -11.01 -0.44 -19.65
C TYR A 57 -10.89 -1.29 -20.93
N ASN A 58 -12.04 -1.66 -21.50
CA ASN A 58 -12.14 -2.30 -22.80
C ASN A 58 -11.99 -1.28 -23.94
N LEU A 59 -11.87 -1.75 -25.19
CA LEU A 59 -11.89 -0.92 -26.40
C LEU A 59 -13.13 -0.03 -26.49
N ASP A 60 -14.28 -0.52 -26.01
CA ASP A 60 -15.57 0.19 -26.01
C ASP A 60 -15.69 1.25 -24.90
N GLY A 61 -14.70 1.36 -24.01
CA GLY A 61 -14.70 2.29 -22.87
C GLY A 61 -15.33 1.74 -21.59
N ASP A 62 -15.81 0.49 -21.59
CA ASP A 62 -16.36 -0.15 -20.39
C ASP A 62 -15.28 -0.60 -19.41
N SER A 63 -15.50 -0.40 -18.11
CA SER A 63 -14.61 -0.88 -17.04
C SER A 63 -14.67 -2.41 -16.91
N ILE A 64 -13.58 -3.10 -17.25
CA ILE A 64 -13.49 -4.57 -17.18
C ILE A 64 -13.19 -5.02 -15.74
N GLY A 65 -12.42 -4.21 -15.01
CA GLY A 65 -12.05 -4.48 -13.62
C GLY A 65 -10.79 -3.75 -13.20
N TYR A 66 -10.23 -4.18 -12.07
CA TYR A 66 -9.08 -3.54 -11.43
C TYR A 66 -7.91 -4.51 -11.38
N VAL A 67 -6.69 -3.97 -11.46
CA VAL A 67 -5.45 -4.68 -11.13
C VAL A 67 -4.72 -3.92 -10.05
N SER A 68 -3.97 -4.62 -9.21
CA SER A 68 -3.21 -4.00 -8.12
C SER A 68 -1.80 -4.55 -8.03
N ALA A 69 -0.87 -3.72 -7.58
CA ALA A 69 0.52 -4.06 -7.30
C ALA A 69 0.96 -3.38 -5.99
N LEU A 70 2.13 -3.78 -5.49
CA LEU A 70 2.79 -3.11 -4.37
C LEU A 70 3.65 -1.96 -4.88
N ASP A 71 3.71 -0.88 -4.11
CA ASP A 71 4.56 0.26 -4.38
C ASP A 71 6.04 -0.16 -4.30
N SER A 72 6.71 -0.11 -5.43
CA SER A 72 8.08 -0.56 -5.71
C SER A 72 8.63 0.25 -6.88
N ASP A 73 9.95 0.24 -7.07
CA ASP A 73 10.60 1.06 -8.11
C ASP A 73 10.08 0.79 -9.54
N ASN A 74 9.47 -0.38 -9.79
CA ASN A 74 8.97 -0.81 -11.10
C ASN A 74 7.43 -0.98 -11.16
N VAL A 75 6.69 -0.32 -10.28
CA VAL A 75 5.21 -0.40 -10.21
C VAL A 75 4.51 -0.30 -11.55
N GLU A 76 4.89 0.66 -12.39
CA GLU A 76 4.19 0.89 -13.63
C GLU A 76 4.32 -0.29 -14.60
N GLU A 77 5.50 -0.90 -14.68
CA GLU A 77 5.75 -2.05 -15.53
C GLU A 77 5.00 -3.28 -15.02
N GLU A 78 4.97 -3.48 -13.70
CA GLU A 78 4.22 -4.57 -13.08
C GLU A 78 2.71 -4.44 -13.33
N LEU A 79 2.15 -3.24 -13.13
CA LEU A 79 0.75 -2.95 -13.40
C LEU A 79 0.40 -3.15 -14.87
N ARG A 80 1.24 -2.68 -15.81
CA ARG A 80 1.08 -2.92 -17.25
C ARG A 80 1.05 -4.42 -17.57
N ASN A 81 2.01 -5.17 -17.03
CA ASN A 81 2.10 -6.61 -17.26
C ASN A 81 0.89 -7.37 -16.68
N LEU A 82 0.40 -6.97 -15.52
CA LEU A 82 -0.80 -7.54 -14.91
C LEU A 82 -2.06 -7.19 -15.70
N ALA A 83 -2.20 -5.96 -16.16
CA ALA A 83 -3.31 -5.53 -17.02
C ALA A 83 -3.35 -6.34 -18.32
N LEU A 84 -2.20 -6.51 -18.98
CA LEU A 84 -2.08 -7.33 -20.20
C LEU A 84 -2.45 -8.80 -19.94
N LYS A 85 -2.04 -9.38 -18.81
CA LYS A 85 -2.43 -10.74 -18.41
C LYS A 85 -3.92 -10.85 -18.14
N PHE A 86 -4.53 -9.83 -17.52
CA PHE A 86 -5.96 -9.80 -17.22
C PHE A 86 -6.80 -9.76 -18.50
N VAL A 87 -6.47 -8.86 -19.42
CA VAL A 87 -7.15 -8.74 -20.73
C VAL A 87 -7.04 -10.02 -21.55
N LYS A 88 -5.83 -10.59 -21.67
CA LYS A 88 -5.60 -11.87 -22.38
C LYS A 88 -6.46 -13.00 -21.81
N LYS A 89 -6.60 -13.06 -20.48
CA LYS A 89 -7.40 -14.08 -19.80
C LYS A 89 -8.91 -13.91 -20.04
N GLN A 90 -9.37 -12.67 -20.23
CA GLN A 90 -10.77 -12.37 -20.55
C GLN A 90 -11.11 -12.52 -22.06
N LYS A 91 -10.14 -12.86 -22.92
CA LYS A 91 -10.32 -12.99 -24.38
C LYS A 91 -10.88 -11.74 -25.06
N GLN A 92 -10.61 -10.56 -24.51
CA GLN A 92 -10.93 -9.27 -25.13
C GLN A 92 -9.67 -8.67 -25.74
N ASP A 93 -9.82 -7.89 -26.81
CA ASP A 93 -8.71 -7.21 -27.46
C ASP A 93 -8.20 -6.05 -26.58
N PRO A 94 -6.89 -5.92 -26.38
CA PRO A 94 -6.33 -4.90 -25.51
C PRO A 94 -6.59 -3.51 -26.07
N ASN A 95 -7.18 -2.65 -25.25
CA ASN A 95 -7.33 -1.24 -25.60
C ASN A 95 -5.93 -0.60 -25.76
N PRO A 96 -5.60 -0.01 -26.94
CA PRO A 96 -4.32 0.64 -27.18
C PRO A 96 -4.09 1.85 -26.25
N SER A 97 -5.11 2.38 -25.59
CA SER A 97 -4.96 3.44 -24.58
C SER A 97 -4.33 2.97 -23.27
N LEU A 98 -4.19 1.65 -23.03
CA LEU A 98 -3.38 1.09 -21.93
C LEU A 98 -1.85 1.20 -22.20
N LEU A 99 -1.46 1.64 -23.39
CA LEU A 99 -0.07 1.65 -23.89
C LEU A 99 0.48 3.06 -24.17
N SER A 100 -0.22 4.11 -23.74
CA SER A 100 0.39 5.45 -23.77
C SER A 100 1.57 5.47 -22.80
N PRO A 101 2.82 5.70 -23.24
CA PRO A 101 3.97 5.70 -22.34
C PRO A 101 3.94 6.81 -21.27
N ASN A 102 3.00 7.77 -21.35
CA ASN A 102 3.12 9.03 -20.62
C ASN A 102 2.13 9.30 -19.49
N LYS A 103 1.20 8.40 -19.13
CA LYS A 103 0.58 8.40 -17.79
C LYS A 103 -0.34 7.20 -17.60
N LEU A 104 0.03 6.31 -16.70
CA LEU A 104 -0.95 5.46 -16.02
C LEU A 104 -1.50 6.27 -14.85
N ASP A 105 -2.80 6.53 -14.82
CA ASP A 105 -3.45 7.11 -13.64
C ASP A 105 -3.69 6.00 -12.60
N PHE A 106 -2.60 5.51 -12.01
CA PHE A 106 -2.69 4.61 -10.85
C PHE A 106 -3.03 5.40 -9.58
N ARG A 107 -3.79 4.79 -8.69
CA ARG A 107 -4.21 5.38 -7.41
C ARG A 107 -3.81 4.49 -6.25
N TYR A 108 -3.56 5.11 -5.10
CA TYR A 108 -3.32 4.38 -3.86
C TYR A 108 -4.64 3.89 -3.26
N LEU A 109 -4.60 2.72 -2.63
CA LEU A 109 -5.76 2.12 -1.96
C LEU A 109 -6.31 3.02 -0.85
N THR A 110 -5.47 3.89 -0.26
CA THR A 110 -5.90 4.94 0.68
C THR A 110 -7.01 5.83 0.13
N ASN A 111 -7.02 6.09 -1.19
CA ASN A 111 -8.00 6.95 -1.86
C ASN A 111 -9.17 6.19 -2.49
N ALA A 112 -9.20 4.85 -2.36
CA ALA A 112 -10.26 4.03 -2.93
C ALA A 112 -11.56 4.13 -2.13
N THR A 113 -12.68 4.22 -2.83
CA THR A 113 -14.01 4.16 -2.22
C THR A 113 -14.32 2.75 -1.70
N ASN A 114 -15.29 2.63 -0.78
CA ASN A 114 -15.67 1.34 -0.20
C ASN A 114 -16.14 0.32 -1.26
N GLU A 115 -16.72 0.79 -2.36
CA GLU A 115 -17.23 -0.06 -3.45
C GLU A 115 -16.09 -0.58 -4.33
N GLU A 116 -15.16 0.28 -4.72
CA GLU A 116 -13.98 -0.09 -5.51
C GLU A 116 -13.13 -1.13 -4.76
N ARG A 117 -12.96 -0.98 -3.44
CA ARG A 117 -12.16 -1.89 -2.60
C ARG A 117 -12.67 -3.33 -2.57
N VAL A 118 -13.95 -3.54 -2.82
CA VAL A 118 -14.51 -4.88 -2.90
C VAL A 118 -14.05 -5.58 -4.18
N LEU A 119 -13.86 -4.80 -5.25
CA LEU A 119 -13.53 -5.25 -6.60
C LEU A 119 -12.02 -5.28 -6.87
N ILE A 120 -11.22 -4.48 -6.15
CA ILE A 120 -9.76 -4.48 -6.30
C ILE A 120 -9.20 -5.86 -5.90
N PRO A 121 -8.40 -6.50 -6.77
CA PRO A 121 -7.79 -7.78 -6.46
C PRO A 121 -6.62 -7.63 -5.48
N ARG A 122 -5.99 -8.75 -5.09
CA ARG A 122 -4.76 -8.67 -4.29
C ARG A 122 -3.60 -8.27 -5.19
N PRO A 123 -2.55 -7.64 -4.63
CA PRO A 123 -1.32 -7.42 -5.38
C PRO A 123 -0.83 -8.71 -6.05
N GLY A 124 -0.71 -8.69 -7.38
CA GLY A 124 -0.30 -9.86 -8.18
C GLY A 124 -1.38 -10.92 -8.46
N GLU A 125 -2.57 -10.84 -7.87
CA GLU A 125 -3.71 -11.70 -8.20
C GLU A 125 -4.70 -11.02 -9.14
N LEU A 126 -5.54 -11.84 -9.78
CA LEU A 126 -6.57 -11.40 -10.74
C LEU A 126 -7.99 -11.56 -10.19
N LYS A 127 -8.14 -12.05 -8.94
CA LYS A 127 -9.44 -12.27 -8.30
C LYS A 127 -9.73 -11.14 -7.30
N PRO A 128 -10.97 -10.62 -7.23
CA PRO A 128 -11.33 -9.55 -6.32
C PRO A 128 -11.08 -9.97 -4.86
N ALA A 129 -10.35 -9.15 -4.12
CA ALA A 129 -9.85 -9.49 -2.79
C ALA A 129 -10.83 -9.16 -1.67
N LYS A 130 -11.91 -8.41 -1.95
CA LYS A 130 -12.88 -7.93 -0.96
C LYS A 130 -12.21 -7.31 0.27
N PHE A 131 -11.41 -6.26 0.09
CA PHE A 131 -10.71 -5.63 1.20
C PHE A 131 -11.70 -5.07 2.24
N SER A 132 -11.40 -5.24 3.53
CA SER A 132 -12.10 -4.60 4.65
C SER A 132 -11.90 -3.08 4.63
N GLN A 133 -12.52 -2.30 5.53
CA GLN A 133 -12.32 -0.84 5.65
C GLN A 133 -10.87 -0.49 6.10
N ILE A 134 -10.39 0.72 5.74
CA ILE A 134 -9.08 1.22 6.20
C ILE A 134 -9.19 1.44 7.70
N ARG A 135 -8.25 0.89 8.46
CA ARG A 135 -8.10 1.12 9.90
C ARG A 135 -6.69 1.56 10.20
N ASN A 136 -6.55 2.47 11.15
CA ASN A 136 -5.24 2.87 11.66
C ASN A 136 -4.70 1.75 12.55
N PHE A 137 -3.51 1.24 12.21
CA PHE A 137 -2.83 0.21 12.96
C PHE A 137 -1.60 0.80 13.64
N ASN A 138 -1.53 0.68 14.97
CA ASN A 138 -0.39 1.15 15.74
C ASN A 138 0.82 0.23 15.53
N LEU A 139 1.96 0.84 15.19
CA LEU A 139 3.21 0.13 14.91
C LEU A 139 4.06 -0.14 16.16
N MET A 140 3.69 0.43 17.31
CA MET A 140 4.36 0.17 18.59
C MET A 140 4.13 -1.28 19.02
N PHE A 141 5.21 -1.97 19.38
CA PHE A 141 5.12 -3.29 20.01
C PHE A 141 4.62 -3.18 21.44
N SER A 142 3.59 -3.97 21.78
CA SER A 142 3.09 -4.08 23.15
C SER A 142 3.81 -5.23 23.87
N THR A 143 4.35 -4.94 25.05
CA THR A 143 4.95 -5.93 25.95
C THR A 143 4.43 -5.69 27.37
N ASN A 144 4.19 -6.77 28.12
CA ASN A 144 3.88 -6.70 29.54
C ASN A 144 5.15 -7.00 30.34
N ILE A 145 5.48 -6.12 31.28
CA ILE A 145 6.66 -6.19 32.17
C ILE A 145 6.17 -6.41 33.59
#